data_AF-A0A9P9FRH7-F1
#
_entry.id   AF-A0A9P9FRH7-F1
#
_cell.length_a   1.000
_cell.length_b   1.000
_cell.length_c   1.000
_cell.angle_alpha   90.00
_cell.angle_beta   90.00
_cell.angle_gamma   90.00
#
_symmetry.space_group_name_H-M   'P 1'
#
loop_
_entity.id
_entity.type
_entity.pdbx_description
1 polymer ?
#
loop_
_entity_poly.entity_id
_entity_poly.type
_entity_poly.pdbx_seq_one_letter_code
_entity_poly.pdbx_strand_id
1 'polypeptide(L)'
;MVTPSKPSEENDGSKRAADFHNAMLTQPGYADDTMFFVVRFMNTVKQKLRECDAEEFFECYHQFNILWGESQEAEAPGGSASRYERQQELRSRALEKIKDYPDLVRDFDRFLTNGRAVIRILTSMRQAK
;
A
#
# COMPACT_ATOMS: atom_id res chain seq x y z
N MET A 1 -24.76 34.27 -40.80
CA MET A 1 -23.50 33.62 -40.39
C MET A 1 -23.71 33.08 -38.99
N VAL A 2 -23.78 31.75 -38.85
CA VAL A 2 -23.82 31.07 -37.55
C VAL A 2 -22.64 30.11 -37.55
N THR A 3 -21.66 30.34 -36.69
CA THR A 3 -20.58 29.38 -36.46
C THR A 3 -21.13 28.24 -35.60
N PRO A 4 -20.94 26.97 -35.98
CA PRO A 4 -21.36 25.86 -35.14
C PRO A 4 -20.41 25.76 -33.93
N SER A 5 -20.96 25.91 -32.73
CA SER A 5 -20.28 25.66 -31.48
C SER A 5 -19.85 24.19 -31.41
N LYS A 6 -18.56 23.95 -31.12
CA LYS A 6 -17.98 22.63 -30.89
C LYS A 6 -18.76 21.92 -29.76
N PRO A 7 -19.20 20.66 -29.92
CA PRO A 7 -19.79 19.91 -28.83
C PRO A 7 -18.75 19.72 -27.72
N SER A 8 -19.15 20.00 -26.49
CA SER A 8 -18.33 20.00 -25.28
C SER A 8 -17.72 18.63 -25.00
N GLU A 9 -16.40 18.50 -25.16
CA GLU A 9 -15.58 17.35 -24.75
C GLU A 9 -15.59 17.10 -23.23
N GLU A 10 -16.08 18.07 -22.44
CA GLU A 10 -16.17 18.01 -20.97
C GLU A 10 -17.01 16.84 -20.43
N ASN A 11 -17.96 16.33 -21.21
CA ASN A 11 -18.90 15.29 -20.75
C ASN A 11 -18.35 13.85 -20.91
N ASP A 12 -17.36 13.62 -21.78
CA ASP A 12 -16.78 12.29 -22.01
C ASP A 12 -15.77 11.90 -20.92
N GLY A 13 -14.95 12.86 -20.47
CA GLY A 13 -13.96 12.65 -19.41
C GLY A 13 -14.62 12.31 -18.07
N SER A 14 -15.62 13.09 -17.65
CA SER A 14 -16.34 12.86 -16.39
C SER A 14 -17.10 11.53 -16.37
N LYS A 15 -17.67 11.13 -17.51
CA LYS A 15 -18.38 9.85 -17.63
C LYS A 15 -17.43 8.65 -17.54
N ARG A 16 -16.30 8.70 -18.26
CA ARG A 16 -15.26 7.67 -18.16
C ARG A 16 -14.69 7.56 -16.75
N ALA A 17 -14.50 8.69 -16.06
CA ALA A 17 -14.05 8.70 -14.66
C ALA A 17 -15.09 8.07 -13.73
N ALA A 18 -16.38 8.37 -13.92
CA ALA A 18 -17.47 7.78 -13.16
C ALA A 18 -17.59 6.27 -13.41
N ASP A 19 -17.51 5.82 -14.66
CA ASP A 19 -17.58 4.40 -15.02
C ASP A 19 -16.39 3.62 -14.44
N PHE A 20 -15.18 4.19 -14.50
CA PHE A 20 -14.00 3.61 -13.87
C PHE A 20 -14.16 3.55 -12.35
N HIS A 21 -14.58 4.64 -11.71
CA HIS A 21 -14.81 4.68 -10.26
C HIS A 21 -15.83 3.62 -9.83
N ASN A 22 -16.97 3.53 -10.52
CA ASN A 22 -18.02 2.55 -10.25
C ASN A 22 -17.54 1.11 -10.44
N ALA A 23 -16.75 0.84 -11.48
CA ALA A 23 -16.14 -0.48 -11.69
C ALA A 23 -15.19 -0.85 -10.53
N MET A 24 -14.44 0.14 -10.04
CA MET A 24 -13.48 -0.04 -8.94
C MET A 24 -14.16 -0.22 -7.57
N LEU A 25 -15.39 0.24 -7.36
CA LEU A 25 -16.14 0.01 -6.10
C LEU A 25 -16.39 -1.48 -5.81
N THR A 26 -16.31 -2.35 -6.81
CA THR A 26 -16.43 -3.80 -6.64
C THR A 26 -15.10 -4.46 -6.25
N GLN A 27 -13.98 -3.73 -6.32
CA GLN A 27 -12.65 -4.27 -6.05
C GLN A 27 -12.35 -4.23 -4.54
N PRO A 28 -12.05 -5.37 -3.91
CA PRO A 28 -11.54 -5.41 -2.55
C PRO A 28 -10.30 -4.51 -2.43
N GLY A 29 -10.18 -3.75 -1.34
CA GLY A 29 -9.08 -2.79 -1.15
C GLY A 29 -9.36 -1.38 -1.70
N TYR A 30 -10.19 -1.26 -2.74
CA TYR A 30 -10.64 0.04 -3.26
C TYR A 30 -11.93 0.48 -2.57
N ALA A 31 -12.87 -0.46 -2.40
CA ALA A 31 -14.17 -0.21 -1.78
C ALA A 31 -14.09 0.23 -0.31
N ASP A 32 -13.06 -0.20 0.42
CA ASP A 32 -12.85 0.02 1.86
C ASP A 32 -11.70 1.01 2.17
N ASP A 33 -11.21 1.75 1.16
CA ASP A 33 -10.10 2.74 1.25
C ASP A 33 -8.75 2.13 1.68
N THR A 34 -8.61 0.81 1.76
CA THR A 34 -7.40 0.12 2.24
C THR A 34 -6.18 0.41 1.35
N MET A 35 -6.31 0.34 0.02
CA MET A 35 -5.22 0.67 -0.91
C MET A 35 -4.83 2.15 -0.83
N PHE A 36 -5.83 3.03 -0.78
CA PHE A 36 -5.59 4.47 -0.69
C PHE A 36 -4.91 4.85 0.62
N PHE A 37 -5.30 4.24 1.73
CA PHE A 37 -4.64 4.44 3.03
C PHE A 37 -3.15 4.08 2.95
N VAL A 38 -2.79 2.91 2.40
CA VAL A 38 -1.40 2.47 2.24
C VAL A 38 -0.62 3.47 1.38
N VAL A 39 -1.17 3.91 0.24
CA VAL A 39 -0.53 4.88 -0.64
C VAL A 39 -0.33 6.24 0.05
N ARG A 40 -1.35 6.75 0.76
CA ARG A 40 -1.27 8.02 1.49
C ARG A 40 -0.24 7.95 2.62
N PHE A 41 -0.18 6.83 3.35
CA PHE A 41 0.81 6.61 4.40
C PHE A 41 2.23 6.64 3.81
N MET A 42 2.49 5.87 2.75
CA MET A 42 3.80 5.85 2.07
C MET A 42 4.19 7.23 1.53
N ASN A 43 3.23 7.98 0.98
CA ASN A 43 3.47 9.35 0.52
C ASN A 43 3.83 10.28 1.69
N THR A 44 3.14 10.14 2.83
CA THR A 44 3.43 10.93 4.04
C THR A 44 4.83 10.64 4.57
N VAL A 45 5.26 9.37 4.55
CA VAL A 45 6.64 8.97 4.87
C VAL A 45 7.64 9.69 3.95
N LYS A 46 7.43 9.66 2.62
CA LYS A 46 8.31 10.33 1.66
C LYS A 46 8.41 11.85 1.87
N GLN A 47 7.31 12.48 2.30
CA GLN A 47 7.27 13.92 2.49
C GLN A 47 7.93 14.38 3.81
N LYS A 48 7.88 13.53 4.85
CA LYS A 48 8.36 13.87 6.19
C LYS A 48 9.80 13.46 6.45
N LEU A 49 10.19 12.28 5.98
CA LEU A 49 11.52 11.74 6.25
C LEU A 49 12.55 12.31 5.28
N ARG A 50 13.82 12.31 5.70
CA ARG A 50 14.93 12.48 4.77
C ARG A 50 14.95 11.31 3.80
N GLU A 51 15.50 11.52 2.61
CA GLU A 51 15.53 10.51 1.54
C GLU A 51 16.14 9.17 2.03
N CYS A 52 17.30 9.20 2.68
CA CYS A 52 17.93 7.99 3.23
C CYS A 52 17.08 7.26 4.28
N ASP A 53 16.39 8.00 5.16
CA ASP A 53 15.53 7.40 6.19
C ASP A 53 14.25 6.82 5.57
N ALA A 54 13.71 7.45 4.52
CA ALA A 54 12.58 6.95 3.77
C ALA A 54 12.94 5.68 3.00
N GLU A 55 14.11 5.63 2.35
CA GLU A 55 14.63 4.43 1.68
C GLU A 55 14.77 3.27 2.67
N GLU A 56 15.40 3.49 3.83
CA GLU A 56 15.54 2.46 4.86
C GLU A 56 14.17 1.99 5.39
N PHE A 57 13.20 2.89 5.54
CA PHE A 57 11.83 2.53 5.91
C PHE A 57 11.18 1.65 4.84
N PHE A 58 11.32 2.00 3.56
CA PHE A 58 10.75 1.20 2.46
C PHE A 58 11.45 -0.14 2.29
N GLU A 59 12.74 -0.22 2.57
CA GLU A 59 13.48 -1.47 2.61
C GLU A 59 12.93 -2.38 3.72
N CYS A 60 12.67 -1.84 4.92
CA CYS A 60 12.01 -2.61 5.99
C CYS A 60 10.61 -3.09 5.56
N TYR A 61 9.82 -2.23 4.91
CA TYR A 61 8.50 -2.58 4.38
C TYR A 61 8.57 -3.65 3.27
N HIS A 62 9.56 -3.56 2.38
CA HIS A 62 9.78 -4.57 1.35
C HIS A 62 10.11 -5.94 1.98
N GLN A 63 10.94 -5.97 3.03
CA GLN A 63 11.27 -7.20 3.74
C GLN A 63 10.06 -7.78 4.49
N PHE A 64 9.15 -6.96 5.02
CA PHE A 64 7.86 -7.46 5.51
C PHE A 64 7.06 -8.16 4.40
N ASN A 65 7.07 -7.62 3.18
CA ASN A 65 6.35 -8.19 2.05
C ASN A 65 6.93 -9.54 1.62
N ILE A 66 8.25 -9.69 1.64
CA ILE A 66 8.93 -10.97 1.43
C ILE A 66 8.52 -11.96 2.52
N LEU A 67 8.63 -11.57 3.80
CA LEU A 67 8.26 -12.40 4.95
C LEU A 67 6.79 -12.87 4.90
N TRP A 68 5.88 -12.06 4.37
CA TRP A 68 4.47 -12.42 4.20
C TRP A 68 4.20 -13.27 2.95
N GLY A 69 5.05 -13.17 1.93
CA GLY A 69 4.94 -13.88 0.66
C GLY A 69 5.58 -15.27 0.67
N GLU A 70 6.58 -15.48 1.52
CA GLU A 70 7.08 -16.82 1.86
C GLU A 70 5.92 -17.61 2.48
N SER A 71 5.37 -18.55 1.71
CA SER A 71 4.30 -19.42 2.17
C SER A 71 4.72 -20.10 3.48
N GLN A 72 3.75 -20.42 4.33
CA GLN A 72 3.97 -21.18 5.57
C GLN A 72 4.69 -22.54 5.35
N GLU A 73 4.91 -22.95 4.11
CA GLU A 73 5.35 -24.28 3.69
C GLU A 73 6.88 -24.46 3.61
N ALA A 74 7.67 -23.40 3.54
CA ALA A 74 9.12 -23.57 3.56
C ALA A 74 9.60 -23.68 5.02
N GLU A 75 10.12 -24.86 5.35
CA GLU A 75 10.98 -25.13 6.51
C GLU A 75 12.21 -24.22 6.49
N ALA A 76 12.04 -22.92 6.75
CA ALA A 76 13.15 -22.03 7.03
C ALA A 76 13.85 -22.57 8.29
N PRO A 77 15.18 -22.73 8.30
CA PRO A 77 15.90 -23.21 9.47
C PRO A 77 15.69 -22.18 10.60
N GLY A 78 14.89 -22.56 11.61
CA GLY A 78 14.46 -21.68 12.71
C GLY A 78 12.94 -21.57 12.92
N GLY A 79 12.11 -22.09 12.00
CA GLY A 79 10.66 -22.23 12.20
C GLY A 79 9.89 -20.91 12.41
N SER A 80 8.74 -20.98 13.09
CA SER A 80 7.87 -19.82 13.36
C SER A 80 8.49 -18.78 14.31
N ALA A 81 9.38 -19.21 15.21
CA ALA A 81 10.06 -18.33 16.17
C ALA A 81 11.02 -17.36 15.46
N SER A 82 11.86 -17.86 14.55
CA SER A 82 12.78 -17.03 13.75
C SER A 82 12.04 -15.98 12.89
N ARG A 83 10.89 -16.36 12.30
CA ARG A 83 10.05 -15.40 11.55
C ARG A 83 9.45 -14.32 12.45
N TYR A 84 9.01 -14.68 13.65
CA TYR A 84 8.49 -13.72 14.62
C TYR A 84 9.58 -12.74 15.09
N GLU A 85 10.77 -13.23 15.41
CA GLU A 85 11.92 -12.41 15.77
C GLU A 85 12.30 -11.45 14.64
N ARG A 86 12.38 -11.94 13.40
CA ARG A 86 12.64 -11.10 12.23
C ARG A 86 11.55 -10.05 12.03
N GLN A 87 10.28 -10.42 12.23
CA GLN A 87 9.17 -9.48 12.16
C GLN A 87 9.31 -8.35 13.20
N GLN A 88 9.72 -8.69 14.44
CA GLN A 88 9.94 -7.70 15.49
C GLN A 88 11.14 -6.79 15.22
N GLU A 89 12.23 -7.34 14.67
CA GLU A 89 13.40 -6.57 14.26
C GLU A 89 13.03 -5.53 13.19
N LEU A 90 12.36 -5.97 12.12
CA LEU A 90 11.89 -5.08 11.05
C LEU A 90 10.94 -4.00 11.58
N ARG A 91 10.05 -4.38 12.52
CA ARG A 91 9.12 -3.48 13.17
C ARG A 91 9.87 -2.39 13.94
N SER A 92 10.82 -2.79 14.77
CA SER A 92 11.63 -1.85 15.56
C SER A 92 12.42 -0.90 14.67
N ARG A 93 13.04 -1.41 13.60
CA ARG A 93 13.82 -0.61 12.65
C ARG A 93 12.95 0.41 11.92
N ALA A 94 11.77 -0.01 11.43
CA ALA A 94 10.85 0.89 10.76
C ALA A 94 10.30 1.97 11.72
N LEU A 95 9.92 1.59 12.94
CA LEU A 95 9.45 2.52 13.97
C LEU A 95 10.51 3.56 14.36
N GLU A 96 11.77 3.14 14.45
CA GLU A 96 12.89 4.05 14.76
C GLU A 96 13.01 5.17 13.73
N LYS A 97 12.72 4.91 12.44
CA LYS A 97 12.75 5.92 11.38
C LYS A 97 11.61 6.92 11.44
N ILE A 98 10.47 6.51 11.99
CA ILE A 98 9.26 7.36 12.05
C ILE A 98 8.95 7.88 13.46
N LYS A 99 9.78 7.57 14.47
CA LYS A 99 9.50 7.82 15.89
C LYS A 99 9.17 9.28 16.23
N ASP A 100 9.77 10.23 15.50
CA ASP A 100 9.57 11.66 15.72
C ASP A 100 8.29 12.19 15.04
N TYR A 101 7.57 11.34 14.31
CA TYR A 101 6.33 11.66 13.61
C TYR A 101 5.16 10.89 14.22
N PRO A 102 4.47 11.45 15.24
CA PRO A 102 3.49 10.72 16.04
C PRO A 102 2.29 10.22 15.23
N ASP A 103 1.93 10.90 14.15
CA ASP A 103 0.89 10.47 13.23
C ASP A 103 1.28 9.19 12.46
N LEU A 104 2.54 9.10 12.00
CA LEU A 104 3.07 7.91 11.35
C LEU A 104 3.18 6.74 12.35
N VAL A 105 3.65 6.99 13.57
CA VAL A 105 3.74 5.96 14.62
C VAL A 105 2.37 5.40 14.97
N ARG A 106 1.38 6.28 15.17
CA ARG A 106 -0.01 5.88 15.49
C ARG A 106 -0.59 4.98 14.41
N ASP A 107 -0.36 5.32 13.15
CA ASP A 107 -0.99 4.66 12.01
C ASP A 107 -0.17 3.47 11.47
N PHE A 108 1.02 3.21 12.04
CA PHE A 108 1.97 2.20 11.56
C PHE A 108 1.42 0.77 11.57
N ASP A 109 0.72 0.37 12.64
CA ASP A 109 0.14 -0.97 12.73
C ASP A 109 -0.95 -1.20 11.70
N ARG A 110 -1.81 -0.19 11.53
CA ARG A 110 -2.83 -0.18 10.48
C ARG A 110 -2.17 -0.25 9.10
N PHE A 111 -1.04 0.44 8.89
CA PHE A 111 -0.27 0.38 7.66
C PHE A 111 0.26 -1.01 7.36
N LEU A 112 0.83 -1.72 8.34
CA LEU A 112 1.29 -3.10 8.14
C LEU A 112 0.13 -4.06 7.82
N THR A 113 -0.98 -3.97 8.57
CA THR A 113 -2.16 -4.81 8.33
C THR A 113 -2.74 -4.57 6.93
N ASN A 114 -2.93 -3.31 6.56
CA ASN A 114 -3.48 -2.92 5.26
C ASN A 114 -2.51 -3.25 4.13
N GLY A 115 -1.21 -3.01 4.31
CA GLY A 115 -0.17 -3.35 3.34
C GLY A 115 -0.17 -4.84 2.99
N ARG A 116 -0.25 -5.70 4.01
CA ARG A 116 -0.39 -7.15 3.81
C ARG A 116 -1.66 -7.54 3.05
N ALA A 117 -2.79 -6.90 3.36
CA ALA A 117 -4.04 -7.14 2.65
C ALA A 117 -3.94 -6.73 1.16
N VAL A 118 -3.35 -5.56 0.88
CA VAL A 118 -3.12 -5.07 -0.50
C VAL A 118 -2.28 -6.06 -1.30
N ILE A 119 -1.20 -6.60 -0.73
CA ILE A 119 -0.35 -7.58 -1.44
C ILE A 119 -1.12 -8.85 -1.79
N ARG A 120 -1.97 -9.33 -0.89
CA ARG A 120 -2.83 -10.50 -1.16
C ARG A 120 -3.81 -10.20 -2.30
N ILE A 121 -4.45 -9.03 -2.28
CA ILE A 121 -5.36 -8.59 -3.35
C ILE A 121 -4.63 -8.54 -4.69
N LEU A 122 -3.48 -7.85 -4.76
CA LEU A 122 -2.68 -7.74 -5.98
C LEU A 122 -2.20 -9.11 -6.49
N THR A 123 -1.87 -10.03 -5.57
CA THR A 123 -1.47 -11.40 -5.93
C THR A 123 -2.65 -12.18 -6.50
N SER A 124 -3.84 -12.09 -5.89
CA SER A 124 -5.06 -12.74 -6.43
C SER A 124 -5.47 -12.20 -7.80
N MET A 125 -5.35 -10.89 -8.02
CA MET A 125 -5.65 -10.28 -9.33
C MET A 125 -4.68 -10.75 -10.41
N ARG A 126 -3.42 -11.04 -10.06
CA ARG A 126 -2.42 -11.56 -11.00
C ARG A 126 -2.72 -13.01 -11.41
N GLN A 127 -3.25 -13.82 -10.49
CA GLN A 127 -3.56 -15.24 -10.73
C GLN A 127 -4.90 -15.45 -11.45
N ALA A 128 -5.78 -14.44 -11.46
CA ALA A 128 -7.08 -14.49 -12.14
C ALA A 128 -7.01 -14.11 -13.64
N LYS A 129 -5.80 -13.89 -14.17
CA LYS A 129 -5.53 -13.64 -15.60
C LYS A 129 -4.90 -14.87 -16.23
#